data_AF-A0A3E1DD32-F1
#
_entry.id   AF-A0A3E1DD32-F1
#
_cell.length_a   1.000
_cell.length_b   1.000
_cell.length_c   1.000
_cell.angle_alpha   90.00
_cell.angle_beta   90.00
_cell.angle_gamma   90.00
#
_symmetry.space_group_name_H-M   'P 1'
#
loop_
_entity.id
_entity.type
_entity.pdbx_description
1 polymer ?
#
loop_
_entity_poly.entity_id
_entity_poly.type
_entity_poly.pdbx_seq_one_letter_code
_entity_poly.pdbx_strand_id
1 'polypeptide(L)'
;MAAMFIWAAPTEPASRELYIAPAWLPGGHVQTIYTSLFITVLPANYRRERLELDDGDFLDFDWIDGNANAPVVVLFHGLEGSSASYYAQDCRAFSRLLG
;
A
#
# COMPACT_ATOMS: atom_id res chain seq x y z
N MET A 1 4.91 -11.74 13.96
CA MET A 1 5.07 -10.77 12.83
C MET A 1 5.15 -11.49 11.48
N ALA A 2 4.13 -11.38 10.62
CA ALA A 2 4.17 -11.36 9.15
C ALA A 2 2.75 -11.61 8.60
N ALA A 3 2.17 -10.65 7.88
CA ALA A 3 1.04 -10.96 7.01
C ALA A 3 1.59 -11.46 5.65
N MET A 4 0.84 -12.32 4.96
CA MET A 4 1.19 -12.96 3.68
C MET A 4 -0.04 -12.90 2.76
N PHE A 5 0.08 -12.41 1.52
CA PHE A 5 -0.96 -12.52 0.50
C PHE A 5 -0.38 -12.47 -0.92
N ILE A 6 -0.93 -13.40 -1.71
CA ILE A 6 -0.63 -13.69 -3.11
C ILE A 6 -1.67 -12.96 -3.97
N TRP A 7 -1.18 -12.28 -5.01
CA TRP A 7 -1.99 -11.66 -6.05
C TRP A 7 -2.53 -12.72 -7.01
N ALA A 8 -3.81 -12.63 -7.36
CA ALA A 8 -4.38 -13.30 -8.53
C ALA A 8 -5.33 -12.34 -9.28
N ALA A 9 -4.79 -11.32 -9.94
CA ALA A 9 -5.49 -10.65 -11.04
C ALA A 9 -5.30 -11.43 -12.36
N PRO A 10 -6.24 -11.30 -13.32
CA PRO A 10 -6.08 -11.86 -14.67
C PRO A 10 -4.75 -11.37 -15.28
N THR A 11 -4.00 -12.29 -15.88
CA THR A 11 -2.69 -12.03 -16.51
C THR A 11 -2.80 -11.31 -17.86
N GLU A 12 -3.63 -10.28 -17.96
CA GLU A 12 -3.50 -9.33 -19.08
C GLU A 12 -2.29 -8.45 -18.75
N PRO A 13 -1.21 -8.48 -19.55
CA PRO A 13 -0.05 -7.65 -19.28
C PRO A 13 -0.52 -6.19 -19.32
N ALA A 14 -0.39 -5.49 -18.19
CA ALA A 14 -0.52 -4.04 -18.19
C ALA A 14 0.31 -3.51 -19.36
N SER A 15 -0.35 -2.83 -20.31
CA SER A 15 0.32 -2.26 -21.48
C SER A 15 1.56 -1.52 -20.99
N ARG A 16 2.74 -1.90 -21.48
CA ARG A 16 4.02 -1.25 -21.17
C ARG A 16 4.05 0.15 -21.79
N GLU A 17 3.19 1.03 -21.31
CA GLU A 17 3.38 2.46 -21.49
C GLU A 17 4.67 2.79 -20.73
N LEU A 18 5.69 3.20 -21.48
CA LEU A 18 6.96 3.63 -20.91
C LEU A 18 6.65 4.85 -20.02
N TYR A 19 6.95 4.73 -18.73
CA TYR A 19 6.84 5.84 -17.81
C TYR A 19 7.75 6.99 -18.28
N ILE A 20 7.16 8.16 -18.54
CA ILE A 20 7.88 9.40 -18.84
C ILE A 20 7.80 10.29 -17.61
N ALA A 21 8.95 10.54 -16.98
CA ALA A 21 9.02 11.44 -15.84
C ALA A 21 8.66 12.89 -16.23
N PRO A 22 7.95 13.65 -15.38
CA PRO A 22 7.73 15.07 -15.60
C PRO A 22 9.06 15.82 -15.73
N ALA A 23 9.16 16.75 -16.67
CA ALA A 23 10.40 17.49 -16.94
C ALA A 23 10.93 18.27 -15.70
N TRP A 24 10.05 18.64 -14.78
CA TRP A 24 10.40 19.35 -13.54
C TRP A 24 10.75 18.42 -12.36
N LEU A 25 10.56 17.11 -12.51
CA LEU A 25 10.88 16.10 -11.49
C LEU A 25 11.71 14.94 -12.07
N PRO A 26 12.90 15.23 -12.65
CA PRO A 26 13.74 14.22 -13.28
C PRO A 26 14.47 13.36 -12.24
N GLY A 27 14.54 12.05 -12.51
CA GLY A 27 15.34 11.10 -11.74
C GLY A 27 14.70 10.67 -10.41
N GLY A 28 15.07 9.47 -9.96
CA GLY A 28 14.45 8.84 -8.78
C GLY A 28 14.68 9.61 -7.47
N HIS A 29 15.85 10.24 -7.29
CA HIS A 29 16.16 10.94 -6.04
C HIS A 29 15.25 12.15 -5.80
N VAL A 30 15.06 13.00 -6.81
CA VAL A 30 14.21 14.19 -6.67
C VAL A 30 12.75 13.78 -6.50
N GLN A 31 12.31 12.72 -7.19
CA GLN A 31 10.98 12.14 -7.01
C GLN A 31 10.74 11.66 -5.57
N THR A 32 11.70 10.95 -4.97
CA THR A 32 11.60 10.52 -3.56
C THR A 32 11.56 11.70 -2.60
N ILE A 33 12.46 12.69 -2.78
CA ILE A 33 12.53 13.87 -1.90
C ILE A 33 11.24 14.68 -1.97
N TYR A 34 10.75 14.95 -3.19
CA TYR A 34 9.56 15.75 -3.40
C TYR A 34 8.34 15.11 -2.72
N THR A 35 8.13 13.81 -2.90
CA THR A 35 7.05 13.08 -2.24
C THR A 35 7.15 13.23 -0.72
N SER A 36 8.35 13.02 -0.16
CA SER A 36 8.56 13.11 1.30
C SER A 36 8.32 14.49 1.90
N LEU A 37 8.50 15.57 1.13
CA LEU A 37 8.42 16.95 1.65
C LEU A 37 7.07 17.63 1.38
N PHE A 38 6.43 17.30 0.26
CA PHE A 38 5.30 18.10 -0.25
C PHE A 38 4.00 17.31 -0.39
N ILE A 39 4.04 15.98 -0.38
CA ILE A 39 2.82 15.18 -0.43
C ILE A 39 2.31 14.97 1.00
N THR A 40 1.04 15.31 1.23
CA THR A 40 0.36 15.02 2.50
C THR A 40 -0.57 13.85 2.27
N VAL A 41 -0.42 12.80 3.06
CA VAL A 41 -1.34 11.68 3.04
C VAL A 41 -2.30 11.79 4.22
N LEU A 42 -3.60 11.71 3.93
CA LEU A 42 -4.62 11.75 4.97
C LEU A 42 -4.68 10.42 5.73
N PRO A 43 -4.80 10.41 7.06
CA PRO A 43 -5.00 9.19 7.82
C PRO A 43 -6.30 8.49 7.41
N ALA A 44 -6.28 7.16 7.42
CA ALA A 44 -7.47 6.34 7.24
C ALA A 44 -7.92 5.72 8.56
N ASN A 45 -9.22 5.54 8.68
CA ASN A 45 -9.81 4.79 9.78
C ASN A 45 -9.75 3.31 9.42
N TYR A 46 -8.77 2.61 9.96
CA TYR A 46 -8.63 1.17 9.80
C TYR A 46 -9.52 0.43 10.81
N ARG A 47 -10.09 -0.69 10.39
CA ARG A 47 -10.67 -1.70 11.28
C ARG A 47 -9.62 -2.76 11.55
N ARG A 48 -9.09 -2.80 12.78
CA ARG A 48 -8.10 -3.80 13.18
C ARG A 48 -8.75 -5.13 13.53
N GLU A 49 -8.18 -6.19 13.02
CA GLU A 49 -8.43 -7.58 13.40
C GLU A 49 -7.11 -8.20 13.85
N ARG A 50 -7.09 -8.81 15.04
CA ARG A 50 -5.92 -9.51 15.56
C ARG A 50 -6.19 -11.01 15.59
N LEU A 51 -5.27 -11.77 15.02
CA LEU A 51 -5.22 -13.22 15.13
C LEU A 51 -4.12 -13.60 16.11
N GLU A 52 -4.48 -14.24 17.22
CA GLU A 52 -3.54 -14.89 18.12
C GLU A 52 -3.14 -16.25 17.53
N LEU A 53 -1.86 -16.60 17.62
CA LEU A 53 -1.31 -17.85 17.11
C LEU A 53 -1.09 -18.84 18.27
N ASP A 54 -1.07 -20.14 17.96
CA ASP A 54 -0.92 -21.20 18.96
C ASP A 54 0.42 -21.16 19.71
N ASP A 55 1.43 -20.46 19.17
CA ASP A 55 2.73 -20.24 19.80
C ASP A 55 2.79 -18.99 20.70
N GLY A 56 1.69 -18.25 20.80
CA GLY A 56 1.58 -17.03 21.58
C GLY A 56 2.09 -15.76 20.88
N ASP A 57 2.45 -15.83 19.59
CA ASP A 57 2.62 -14.64 18.75
C ASP A 57 1.27 -14.20 18.15
N PHE A 58 1.25 -13.07 17.43
CA PHE A 58 0.05 -12.52 16.84
C PHE A 58 0.28 -11.94 15.43
N LEU A 59 -0.81 -11.85 14.68
CA LEU A 59 -0.92 -11.14 13.41
C LEU A 59 -1.98 -10.04 13.51
N ASP A 60 -1.58 -8.81 13.23
CA ASP A 60 -2.51 -7.68 13.10
C ASP A 60 -2.83 -7.44 11.62
N PHE A 61 -4.12 -7.39 11.31
CA PHE A 61 -4.66 -7.01 10.01
C PHE A 61 -5.43 -5.70 10.16
N ASP A 62 -5.05 -4.68 9.40
CA ASP A 62 -5.73 -3.40 9.36
C ASP A 62 -6.53 -3.26 8.07
N TRP A 63 -7.85 -3.34 8.18
CA TRP A 63 -8.76 -3.36 7.04
C TRP A 63 -9.31 -1.97 6.70
N ILE A 64 -9.54 -1.76 5.41
CA ILE A 64 -10.43 -0.72 4.90
C ILE A 64 -11.40 -1.43 3.98
N ASP A 65 -12.69 -1.29 4.26
CA ASP A 65 -13.72 -1.95 3.47
C ASP A 65 -13.80 -1.28 2.08
N GLY A 66 -13.74 -2.10 1.04
CA GLY A 66 -13.86 -1.69 -0.36
C GLY A 66 -15.14 -2.21 -1.00
N ASN A 67 -15.28 -2.03 -2.32
CA ASN A 67 -16.36 -2.66 -3.07
C ASN A 67 -16.19 -4.19 -3.08
N ALA A 68 -17.28 -4.94 -2.90
CA ALA A 68 -17.25 -6.41 -2.89
C ALA A 68 -16.68 -7.04 -4.17
N ASN A 69 -16.74 -6.32 -5.30
CA ASN A 69 -16.21 -6.78 -6.59
C ASN A 69 -14.82 -6.20 -6.90
N ALA A 70 -14.23 -5.40 -6.01
CA ALA A 70 -12.89 -4.86 -6.19
C ALA A 70 -11.83 -5.88 -5.78
N PRO A 71 -10.64 -5.85 -6.40
CA PRO A 71 -9.53 -6.68 -5.98
C PRO A 71 -9.07 -6.30 -4.56
N VAL A 72 -8.65 -7.30 -3.79
CA VAL A 72 -8.04 -7.07 -2.47
C VAL A 72 -6.56 -6.72 -2.67
N VAL A 73 -6.16 -5.54 -2.19
CA VAL A 73 -4.76 -5.12 -2.14
C VAL A 73 -4.23 -5.34 -0.73
N VAL A 74 -3.13 -6.09 -0.61
CA VAL A 74 -2.46 -6.31 0.67
C VAL A 74 -1.07 -5.69 0.63
N LEU A 75 -0.75 -4.95 1.69
CA LEU A 75 0.52 -4.29 1.85
C LEU A 75 1.26 -4.85 3.07
N PHE A 76 2.52 -5.24 2.88
CA PHE A 76 3.40 -5.67 3.95
C PHE A 76 4.33 -4.55 4.36
N HIS A 77 4.52 -4.43 5.67
CA HIS A 77 5.50 -3.52 6.23
C HIS A 77 6.76 -4.26 6.67
N GLY A 78 7.88 -3.55 6.64
CA GLY A 78 9.13 -4.04 7.22
C GLY A 78 9.08 -4.10 8.75
N LEU A 79 10.17 -4.57 9.34
CA LEU A 79 10.41 -4.46 10.79
C LEU A 79 10.31 -2.98 11.17
N GLU A 80 9.56 -2.66 12.23
CA GLU A 80 9.23 -1.29 12.70
C GLU A 80 8.15 -0.53 11.93
N GLY A 81 7.58 -1.11 10.86
CA GLY A 81 6.47 -0.49 10.14
C GLY A 81 5.10 -0.75 10.76
N SER A 82 4.08 -0.04 10.28
CA SER A 82 2.66 -0.33 10.51
C SER A 82 1.80 0.27 9.40
N SER A 83 0.49 0.05 9.43
CA SER A 83 -0.48 0.72 8.56
C SER A 83 -0.46 2.26 8.68
N ALA A 84 0.05 2.80 9.79
CA ALA A 84 0.23 4.23 9.99
C ALA A 84 1.53 4.79 9.37
N SER A 85 2.43 3.95 8.87
CA SER A 85 3.65 4.41 8.19
C SER A 85 3.32 5.23 6.94
N TYR A 86 4.09 6.28 6.67
CA TYR A 86 3.80 7.23 5.58
C TYR A 86 3.61 6.55 4.22
N TYR A 87 4.53 5.67 3.81
CA TYR A 87 4.42 4.94 2.54
C TYR A 87 3.18 4.04 2.49
N ALA A 88 2.76 3.46 3.62
CA ALA A 88 1.60 2.58 3.66
C ALA A 88 0.30 3.35 3.43
N GLN A 89 0.24 4.54 3.99
CA GLN A 89 -0.87 5.45 3.75
C GLN A 89 -0.90 5.94 2.30
N ASP A 90 0.28 6.23 1.72
CA ASP A 90 0.41 6.73 0.34
C ASP A 90 -0.02 5.67 -0.68
N CYS A 91 0.48 4.43 -0.54
CA CYS A 91 0.06 3.30 -1.38
C CYS A 91 -1.45 3.04 -1.32
N ARG A 92 -2.08 3.21 -0.15
CA ARG A 92 -3.53 3.13 0.00
C ARG A 92 -4.26 4.26 -0.73
N ALA A 93 -3.74 5.48 -0.73
CA ALA A 93 -4.34 6.57 -1.50
C ALA A 93 -4.34 6.25 -3.00
N PHE A 94 -3.27 5.61 -3.49
CA PHE A 94 -3.19 5.14 -4.87
C PHE A 94 -4.20 4.02 -5.19
N SER A 95 -4.43 3.05 -4.30
CA SER A 95 -5.36 1.94 -4.59
C SER A 95 -6.80 2.41 -4.80
N ARG A 96 -7.24 3.49 -4.14
CA ARG A 96 -8.57 4.09 -4.37
C ARG A 96 -8.78 4.61 -5.79
N LEU A 97 -7.71 4.90 -6.52
CA LEU A 97 -7.78 5.38 -7.90
C LEU A 97 -7.94 4.23 -8.91
N LEU A 98 -7.77 2.98 -8.48
CA LEU A 98 -7.83 1.80 -9.34
C LEU A 98 -9.21 1.11 -9.36
N GLY A 99 -10.16 1.55 -8.51
CA GLY A 99 -11.54 1.03 -8.45
C GLY A 99 -11.85 0.28 -7.16
#